data_AF-A0AAC9RN56-F1
#
_entry.id   AF-A0AAC9RN56-F1
#
_cell.length_a   1.000
_cell.length_b   1.000
_cell.length_c   1.000
_cell.angle_alpha   90.00
_cell.angle_beta   90.00
_cell.angle_gamma   90.00
#
_symmetry.space_group_name_H-M   'P 1'
#
loop_
_entity.id
_entity.type
_entity.pdbx_description
1 polymer ?
#
loop_
_entity_poly.entity_id
_entity_poly.type
_entity_poly.pdbx_seq_one_letter_code
_entity_poly.pdbx_strand_id
1 'polypeptide(L)'
;MQFYHITFNNLRRRKAKMFFVLLGLMIGIATIVSVYGVIEAMKIEMTRQVAEFGVNVVITPEAGGLTFSYGGITLPEIMYDVAQLSTTDIDVIQGLPSRNMIKVMAPKLLGLGTLEHGQKMIMVGTDLQEEFLLKPWLRIRDKDQRSKVEEKMQETKGVGDSKKMDFETIDLTRQDLEGLNPSDDQIVLGSSAAASLGAMEGDLITLSGQVLEVFGILVESGSVEDQQVFMNLPTAQKLLNRPDEITVIEMSVDYLAGSEEALLLEIDEALPHTQVTSLRQETLRRDEMLTRLVRFGMTVSLLVLLVGMLVVGLTMSASVRERTREIGVFRALGFRKSHIAKMILLEGVFISLAGGFLGYLVGMLIAGYGGPFFAGMNIAVVWRGDLLLISIIVALVIGILSSLYPAYQAAKLDPVEALRFI
;
A
#
# COMPACT_ATOMS: atom_id res chain seq x y z
N MET A 1 9.51 -42.97 32.97
CA MET A 1 10.48 -41.87 32.87
C MET A 1 10.09 -40.97 31.71
N GLN A 2 9.85 -39.68 31.95
CA GLN A 2 9.33 -38.77 30.93
C GLN A 2 10.41 -38.45 29.90
N PHE A 3 10.17 -38.84 28.64
CA PHE A 3 11.08 -38.65 27.50
C PHE A 3 11.57 -37.20 27.32
N TYR A 4 10.77 -36.22 27.77
CA TYR A 4 11.07 -34.79 27.70
C TYR A 4 12.38 -34.37 28.41
N HIS A 5 12.67 -34.93 29.59
CA HIS A 5 13.88 -34.58 30.35
C HIS A 5 15.18 -35.06 29.67
N ILE A 6 15.12 -36.20 28.98
CA ILE A 6 16.26 -36.76 28.25
C ILE A 6 16.55 -35.91 27.01
N THR A 7 15.51 -35.49 26.29
CA THR A 7 15.65 -34.62 25.11
C THR A 7 16.27 -33.27 25.47
N PHE A 8 15.79 -32.59 26.52
CA PHE A 8 16.31 -31.27 26.91
C PHE A 8 17.79 -31.29 27.32
N ASN A 9 18.21 -32.30 28.08
CA ASN A 9 19.62 -32.46 28.47
C ASN A 9 20.53 -32.82 27.29
N ASN A 10 20.00 -33.54 26.29
CA ASN A 10 20.72 -33.85 25.05
C ASN A 10 20.92 -32.62 24.16
N LEU A 11 19.94 -31.71 24.09
CA LEU A 11 20.10 -30.42 23.39
C LEU A 11 21.22 -29.58 24.04
N ARG A 12 21.26 -29.51 25.37
CA ARG A 12 22.20 -28.63 26.11
C ARG A 12 23.67 -29.03 25.97
N ARG A 13 23.97 -30.32 25.72
CA ARG A 13 25.34 -30.83 25.55
C ARG A 13 25.97 -30.47 24.21
N ARG A 14 25.18 -30.09 23.19
CA ARG A 14 25.67 -29.84 21.82
C ARG A 14 25.22 -28.50 21.25
N LYS A 15 25.47 -27.44 22.02
CA LYS A 15 25.00 -26.07 21.75
C LYS A 15 25.34 -25.55 20.34
N ALA A 16 26.54 -25.84 19.83
CA ALA A 16 26.96 -25.35 18.51
C ALA A 16 26.13 -25.93 17.35
N LYS A 17 25.89 -27.25 17.34
CA LYS A 17 25.09 -27.89 16.29
C LYS A 17 23.62 -27.46 16.37
N MET A 18 23.09 -27.44 17.60
CA MET A 18 21.73 -26.96 17.86
C MET A 18 21.52 -25.51 17.40
N PHE A 19 22.53 -24.66 17.60
CA PHE A 19 22.51 -23.29 17.12
C PHE A 19 22.40 -23.22 15.59
N PHE A 20 23.21 -23.97 14.84
CA PHE A 20 23.13 -23.98 13.37
C PHE A 20 21.78 -24.49 12.84
N VAL A 21 21.22 -25.53 13.45
CA VAL A 21 19.92 -26.08 13.05
C VAL A 21 18.80 -25.08 13.32
N LEU A 22 18.81 -24.49 14.51
CA LEU A 22 17.86 -23.47 14.89
C LEU A 22 17.99 -22.23 13.99
N LEU A 23 19.22 -21.81 13.68
CA LEU A 23 19.50 -20.67 12.80
C LEU A 23 18.93 -20.89 11.40
N GLY A 24 19.15 -22.06 10.79
CA GLY A 24 18.65 -22.36 9.45
C GLY A 24 17.12 -22.33 9.38
N LEU A 25 16.44 -22.89 10.37
CA LEU A 25 14.98 -22.86 10.44
C LEU A 25 14.45 -21.45 10.76
N MET A 26 15.10 -20.75 11.68
CA MET A 26 14.77 -19.38 12.07
C MET A 26 14.87 -18.45 10.86
N ILE A 27 15.93 -18.53 10.06
CA ILE A 27 16.11 -17.71 8.85
C ILE A 27 14.97 -17.96 7.86
N GLY A 28 14.67 -19.22 7.54
CA GLY A 28 13.62 -19.52 6.56
C GLY A 28 12.23 -19.01 6.99
N ILE A 29 11.91 -19.12 8.29
CA ILE A 29 10.65 -18.62 8.84
C ILE A 29 10.65 -17.09 8.91
N ALA A 30 11.76 -16.47 9.33
CA ALA A 30 11.91 -15.02 9.37
C ALA A 30 11.73 -14.40 7.99
N THR A 31 12.24 -15.04 6.93
CA THR A 31 12.03 -14.55 5.55
C THR A 31 10.56 -14.58 5.17
N ILE A 32 9.83 -15.66 5.46
CA ILE A 32 8.39 -15.73 5.15
C ILE A 32 7.61 -14.67 5.92
N VAL A 33 7.84 -14.57 7.23
CA VAL A 33 7.14 -13.60 8.08
C VAL A 33 7.48 -12.18 7.67
N SER A 34 8.74 -11.91 7.33
CA SER A 34 9.18 -10.59 6.87
C SER A 34 8.55 -10.23 5.54
N VAL A 35 8.59 -11.14 4.54
CA VAL A 35 7.97 -10.91 3.23
C VAL A 35 6.48 -10.65 3.43
N TYR A 36 5.78 -11.48 4.20
CA TYR A 36 4.36 -11.28 4.47
C TYR A 36 4.05 -9.96 5.20
N GLY A 37 4.85 -9.62 6.21
CA GLY A 37 4.68 -8.36 6.95
C GLY A 37 4.83 -7.15 6.04
N VAL A 38 5.79 -7.17 5.12
CA VAL A 38 5.96 -6.12 4.10
C VAL A 38 4.78 -6.08 3.13
N ILE A 39 4.27 -7.23 2.66
CA ILE A 39 3.08 -7.28 1.80
C ILE A 39 1.91 -6.55 2.44
N GLU A 40 1.62 -6.89 3.69
CA GLU A 40 0.46 -6.34 4.36
C GLU A 40 0.64 -4.85 4.65
N ALA A 41 1.84 -4.44 5.05
CA ALA A 41 2.17 -3.03 5.23
C ALA A 41 1.99 -2.25 3.92
N MET A 42 2.44 -2.79 2.80
CA MET A 42 2.26 -2.17 1.49
C MET A 42 0.80 -2.14 1.08
N LYS A 43 0.00 -3.18 1.36
CA LYS A 43 -1.44 -3.16 1.10
C LYS A 43 -2.14 -2.09 1.90
N ILE A 44 -1.82 -1.95 3.19
CA ILE A 44 -2.41 -0.92 4.04
C ILE A 44 -2.03 0.48 3.52
N GLU A 45 -0.76 0.70 3.19
CA GLU A 45 -0.29 1.97 2.65
C GLU A 45 -0.90 2.28 1.27
N MET A 46 -1.06 1.27 0.40
CA MET A 46 -1.72 1.44 -0.89
C MET A 46 -3.21 1.68 -0.76
N THR A 47 -3.92 0.97 0.12
CA THR A 47 -5.34 1.24 0.36
C THR A 47 -5.51 2.66 0.88
N ARG A 48 -4.63 3.11 1.78
CA ARG A 48 -4.58 4.48 2.26
C ARG A 48 -4.33 5.49 1.14
N GLN A 49 -3.36 5.24 0.25
CA GLN A 49 -3.10 6.10 -0.90
C GLN A 49 -4.28 6.11 -1.89
N VAL A 50 -4.90 4.96 -2.16
CA VAL A 50 -6.07 4.84 -3.06
C VAL A 50 -7.27 5.62 -2.51
N ALA A 51 -7.50 5.51 -1.20
CA ALA A 51 -8.53 6.25 -0.48
C ALA A 51 -8.28 7.75 -0.41
N GLU A 52 -7.02 8.14 -0.36
CA GLU A 52 -6.55 9.53 -0.36
C GLU A 52 -6.67 10.19 -1.73
N PHE A 53 -7.08 9.49 -2.80
CA PHE A 53 -7.24 10.16 -4.10
C PHE A 53 -8.56 10.89 -4.27
N GLY A 54 -9.64 10.44 -3.61
CA GLY A 54 -10.99 11.06 -3.58
C GLY A 54 -11.68 11.25 -4.95
N VAL A 55 -10.95 11.76 -5.93
CA VAL A 55 -11.01 11.53 -7.37
C VAL A 55 -10.67 10.10 -7.70
N ASN A 56 -11.49 9.44 -8.52
CA ASN A 56 -11.24 8.08 -8.97
C ASN A 56 -11.32 7.92 -10.50
N VAL A 57 -11.88 8.91 -11.19
CA VAL A 57 -11.86 9.01 -12.65
C VAL A 57 -11.42 10.42 -13.05
N VAL A 58 -10.54 10.49 -14.06
CA VAL A 58 -10.02 11.71 -14.65
C VAL A 58 -10.25 11.66 -16.16
N ILE A 59 -10.86 12.70 -16.71
CA ILE A 59 -11.08 12.86 -18.15
C ILE A 59 -10.20 14.00 -18.64
N THR A 60 -9.35 13.70 -19.60
CA THR A 60 -8.50 14.69 -20.28
C THR A 60 -8.78 14.67 -21.77
N PRO A 61 -8.54 15.77 -22.50
CA PRO A 61 -8.64 15.74 -23.95
C PRO A 61 -7.62 14.76 -24.55
N GLU A 62 -8.01 14.07 -25.63
CA GLU A 62 -7.06 13.28 -26.40
C GLU A 62 -6.10 14.24 -27.14
N ALA A 63 -4.81 13.95 -27.09
CA ALA A 63 -3.79 14.78 -27.70
C ALA A 63 -2.97 13.99 -28.73
N GLY A 64 -3.05 14.38 -30.00
CA GLY A 64 -2.18 13.87 -31.05
C GLY A 64 -0.81 14.53 -30.99
N GLY A 65 0.26 13.74 -30.89
CA GLY A 65 1.63 14.25 -30.92
C GLY A 65 2.40 13.76 -32.14
N LEU A 66 3.13 14.66 -32.80
CA LEU A 66 4.12 14.27 -33.82
C LEU A 66 5.51 14.29 -33.19
N THR A 67 6.12 13.11 -33.10
CA THR A 67 7.55 12.99 -32.81
C THR A 67 8.35 13.14 -34.09
N PHE A 68 9.13 14.22 -34.22
CA PHE A 68 10.06 14.41 -35.32
C PHE A 68 11.47 13.98 -34.91
N SER A 69 12.11 13.12 -35.70
CA SER A 69 13.54 12.82 -35.55
C SER A 69 14.30 13.28 -36.80
N TYR A 70 15.28 14.17 -36.62
CA TYR A 70 16.13 14.65 -37.71
C TYR A 70 17.60 14.41 -37.35
N GLY A 71 18.32 13.66 -38.19
CA GLY A 71 19.74 13.36 -37.98
C GLY A 71 20.03 12.58 -36.68
N GLY A 72 19.08 11.77 -36.20
CA GLY A 72 19.23 10.99 -34.96
C GLY A 72 18.92 11.77 -33.67
N ILE A 73 18.49 13.03 -33.78
CA ILE A 73 17.97 13.81 -32.65
C ILE A 73 16.44 13.79 -32.71
N THR A 74 15.82 13.22 -31.69
CA THR A 74 14.37 13.34 -31.50
C THR A 74 14.07 14.71 -30.91
N LEU A 75 13.30 15.52 -31.65
CA LEU A 75 12.80 16.80 -31.18
C LEU A 75 11.67 16.59 -30.16
N PRO A 76 11.44 17.56 -29.25
CA PRO A 76 10.28 17.55 -28.37
C PRO A 76 8.99 17.38 -29.17
N GLU A 77 8.08 16.55 -28.66
CA GLU A 77 6.81 16.24 -29.30
C GLU A 77 5.99 17.50 -29.48
N ILE A 78 5.55 17.76 -30.71
CA ILE A 78 4.68 18.88 -31.03
C ILE A 78 3.26 18.34 -31.00
N MET A 79 2.47 18.78 -30.02
CA MET A 79 1.06 18.44 -29.94
C MET A 79 0.28 19.25 -30.98
N TYR A 80 -0.55 18.57 -31.74
CA TYR A 80 -1.46 19.17 -32.72
C TYR A 80 -2.85 18.58 -32.50
N ASP A 81 -3.89 19.36 -32.81
CA ASP A 81 -5.29 18.89 -32.75
C ASP A 81 -5.71 18.37 -31.36
N VAL A 82 -5.30 19.07 -30.30
CA VAL A 82 -5.81 18.79 -28.94
C VAL A 82 -7.27 19.25 -28.92
N ALA A 83 -8.19 18.29 -28.97
CA ALA A 83 -9.61 18.57 -28.80
C ALA A 83 -9.80 19.31 -27.47
N GLN A 84 -10.62 20.35 -27.43
CA GLN A 84 -10.86 21.10 -26.19
C GLN A 84 -12.07 20.50 -25.48
N LEU A 85 -11.96 20.29 -24.17
CA LEU A 85 -13.14 20.03 -23.35
C LEU A 85 -13.89 21.33 -23.15
N SER A 86 -15.21 21.24 -23.07
CA SER A 86 -16.13 22.35 -22.93
C SER A 86 -17.14 22.12 -21.81
N THR A 87 -17.85 23.17 -21.37
CA THR A 87 -18.93 22.97 -20.39
C THR A 87 -20.07 22.12 -20.96
N THR A 88 -20.22 22.04 -22.27
CA THR A 88 -21.19 21.16 -22.95
C THR A 88 -20.89 19.68 -22.68
N ASP A 89 -19.62 19.29 -22.55
CA ASP A 89 -19.25 17.90 -22.26
C ASP A 89 -19.68 17.49 -20.84
N ILE A 90 -19.77 18.45 -19.92
CA ILE A 90 -20.32 18.24 -18.58
C ILE A 90 -21.81 17.89 -18.65
N ASP A 91 -22.56 18.63 -19.48
CA ASP A 91 -24.00 18.37 -19.69
C ASP A 91 -24.23 16.98 -20.31
N VAL A 92 -23.35 16.56 -21.23
CA VAL A 92 -23.37 15.21 -21.82
C VAL A 92 -23.17 14.15 -20.74
N ILE A 93 -22.17 14.29 -19.87
CA ILE A 93 -21.91 13.32 -18.78
C ILE A 93 -23.08 13.29 -17.80
N GLN A 94 -23.70 14.43 -17.49
CA GLN A 94 -24.87 14.51 -16.62
C GLN A 94 -26.14 13.88 -17.22
N GLY A 95 -26.18 13.73 -18.55
CA GLY A 95 -27.25 13.07 -19.29
C GLY A 95 -27.14 11.54 -19.36
N LEU A 96 -26.03 10.96 -18.91
CA LEU A 96 -25.77 9.53 -19.03
C LEU A 96 -26.74 8.67 -18.20
N PRO A 97 -27.25 7.55 -18.74
CA PRO A 97 -27.93 6.50 -17.97
C PRO A 97 -27.28 6.17 -16.62
N SER A 98 -25.95 6.02 -16.59
CA SER A 98 -25.21 5.65 -15.36
C SER A 98 -24.81 6.85 -14.49
N ARG A 99 -25.38 8.05 -14.71
CA ARG A 99 -25.05 9.27 -13.94
C ARG A 99 -25.21 9.11 -12.42
N ASN A 100 -26.08 8.19 -11.98
CA ASN A 100 -26.31 7.91 -10.55
C ASN A 100 -25.08 7.35 -9.84
N MET A 101 -24.12 6.81 -10.61
CA MET A 101 -22.82 6.39 -10.08
C MET A 101 -21.90 7.58 -9.82
N ILE A 102 -22.10 8.74 -10.47
CA ILE A 102 -21.23 9.91 -10.30
C ILE A 102 -21.70 10.68 -9.06
N LYS A 103 -20.89 10.70 -8.00
CA LYS A 103 -21.18 11.43 -6.76
C LYS A 103 -20.86 12.91 -6.87
N VAL A 104 -19.67 13.21 -7.41
CA VAL A 104 -19.07 14.54 -7.43
C VAL A 104 -18.30 14.68 -8.74
N MET A 105 -18.36 15.85 -9.36
CA MET A 105 -17.67 16.15 -10.60
C MET A 105 -17.15 17.59 -10.55
N ALA A 106 -15.84 17.77 -10.67
CA ALA A 106 -15.19 19.08 -10.68
C ALA A 106 -14.52 19.31 -12.05
N PRO A 107 -15.17 20.05 -12.96
CA PRO A 107 -14.49 20.57 -14.15
C PRO A 107 -13.43 21.59 -13.76
N LYS A 108 -12.28 21.57 -14.44
CA LYS A 108 -11.18 22.49 -14.17
C LYS A 108 -10.55 23.06 -15.42
N LEU A 109 -10.28 24.36 -15.39
CA LEU A 109 -9.42 25.05 -16.34
C LEU A 109 -8.08 25.38 -15.68
N LEU A 110 -7.02 24.73 -16.18
CA LEU A 110 -5.64 24.98 -15.80
C LEU A 110 -5.01 25.96 -16.80
N GLY A 111 -4.30 26.95 -16.27
CA GLY A 111 -3.55 27.89 -17.09
C GLY A 111 -2.48 28.63 -16.31
N LEU A 112 -1.65 29.38 -17.02
CA LEU A 112 -0.61 30.20 -16.40
C LEU A 112 -1.10 31.64 -16.28
N GLY A 113 -1.20 32.13 -15.05
CA GLY A 113 -1.42 33.54 -14.73
C GLY A 113 -0.11 34.28 -14.58
N THR A 114 -0.13 35.58 -14.85
CA THR A 114 1.05 36.46 -14.69
C THR A 114 0.79 37.50 -13.60
N LEU A 115 1.68 37.58 -12.61
CA LEU A 115 1.63 38.60 -11.55
C LEU A 115 2.29 39.91 -12.00
N GLU A 116 2.11 40.99 -11.23
CA GLU A 116 2.67 42.33 -11.51
C GLU A 116 4.18 42.36 -11.77
N HIS A 117 4.94 41.43 -11.17
CA HIS A 117 6.40 41.35 -11.32
C HIS A 117 6.85 40.36 -12.42
N GLY A 118 5.92 39.89 -13.27
CA GLY A 118 6.21 38.92 -14.33
C GLY A 118 6.36 37.48 -13.86
N GLN A 119 6.23 37.22 -12.55
CA GLN A 119 6.18 35.87 -12.00
C GLN A 119 4.94 35.14 -12.51
N LYS A 120 5.12 33.90 -12.97
CA LYS A 120 4.04 33.05 -13.44
C LYS A 120 3.58 32.12 -12.32
N MET A 121 2.27 31.92 -12.22
CA MET A 121 1.68 30.94 -11.31
C MET A 121 0.62 30.12 -12.03
N ILE A 122 0.40 28.89 -11.56
CA ILE A 122 -0.65 28.03 -12.07
C ILE A 122 -1.98 28.51 -11.50
N MET A 123 -2.89 28.90 -12.39
CA MET A 123 -4.28 29.21 -12.08
C MET A 123 -5.14 27.98 -12.32
N VAL A 124 -6.09 27.76 -11.42
CA VAL A 124 -7.06 26.68 -11.45
C VAL A 124 -8.44 27.30 -11.33
N GLY A 125 -9.17 27.33 -12.44
CA GLY A 125 -10.59 27.67 -12.46
C GLY A 125 -11.42 26.43 -12.19
N THR A 126 -12.17 26.38 -11.10
CA THR A 126 -13.06 25.26 -10.78
C THR A 126 -14.18 25.70 -9.82
N ASP A 127 -15.08 24.77 -9.48
CA ASP A 127 -15.97 24.91 -8.34
C ASP A 127 -15.25 24.37 -7.11
N LEU A 128 -14.89 25.25 -6.17
CA LEU A 128 -14.08 24.89 -5.01
C LEU A 128 -14.85 23.99 -4.04
N GLN A 129 -16.19 24.07 -4.00
CA GLN A 129 -17.01 23.15 -3.20
C GLN A 129 -16.92 21.73 -3.74
N GLU A 130 -17.04 21.54 -5.06
CA GLU A 130 -16.85 20.23 -5.68
C GLU A 130 -15.41 19.74 -5.45
N GLU A 131 -14.41 20.63 -5.47
CA GLU A 131 -13.03 20.28 -5.16
C GLU A 131 -12.86 19.79 -3.71
N PHE A 132 -13.49 20.43 -2.73
CA PHE A 132 -13.47 19.98 -1.33
C PHE A 132 -14.24 18.68 -1.11
N LEU A 133 -15.29 18.42 -1.90
CA LEU A 133 -16.00 17.13 -1.90
C LEU A 133 -15.14 16.01 -2.51
N LEU A 134 -14.44 16.30 -3.61
CA LEU A 134 -13.49 15.36 -4.21
C LEU A 134 -12.27 15.14 -3.32
N LYS A 135 -11.81 16.17 -2.62
CA LYS A 135 -10.56 16.14 -1.86
C LYS A 135 -10.80 16.62 -0.42
N PRO A 136 -11.38 15.78 0.46
CA PRO A 136 -11.75 16.18 1.83
C PRO A 136 -10.57 16.63 2.71
N TRP A 137 -9.33 16.33 2.30
CA TRP A 137 -8.13 16.80 2.99
C TRP A 137 -7.79 18.27 2.67
N LEU A 138 -8.25 18.82 1.54
CA LEU A 138 -8.06 20.22 1.20
C LEU A 138 -8.89 21.10 2.11
N ARG A 139 -8.26 22.08 2.74
CA ARG A 139 -8.91 22.92 3.74
C ARG A 139 -8.44 24.35 3.68
N ILE A 140 -9.33 25.30 3.92
CA ILE A 140 -8.98 26.72 4.08
C ILE A 140 -8.62 26.97 5.55
N ARG A 141 -7.52 27.68 5.78
CA ARG A 141 -7.07 28.12 7.12
C ARG A 141 -8.17 28.93 7.79
N ASP A 142 -8.35 28.73 9.10
CA ASP A 142 -9.27 29.47 9.96
C ASP A 142 -10.76 29.47 9.56
N LYS A 143 -11.16 28.67 8.56
CA LYS A 143 -12.56 28.37 8.25
C LYS A 143 -12.97 27.05 8.89
N ASP A 144 -14.20 27.02 9.43
CA ASP A 144 -14.72 25.92 10.25
C ASP A 144 -15.12 24.67 9.44
N GLN A 145 -14.23 24.19 8.59
CA GLN A 145 -14.34 22.88 7.97
C GLN A 145 -14.03 21.78 8.99
N ARG A 146 -13.18 22.07 10.00
CA ARG A 146 -12.72 21.08 10.98
C ARG A 146 -13.79 20.65 11.96
N SER A 147 -14.52 21.60 12.58
CA SER A 147 -15.50 21.24 13.61
C SER A 147 -16.68 20.51 12.99
N LYS A 148 -17.09 20.88 11.77
CA LYS A 148 -18.13 20.15 11.01
C LYS A 148 -17.71 18.72 10.65
N VAL A 149 -16.46 18.53 10.22
CA VAL A 149 -15.89 17.19 9.96
C VAL A 149 -15.79 16.37 11.26
N GLU A 150 -15.31 16.96 12.35
CA GLU A 150 -15.18 16.30 13.65
C GLU A 150 -16.53 16.00 14.33
N GLU A 151 -17.56 16.83 14.12
CA GLU A 151 -18.94 16.66 14.57
C GLU A 151 -19.62 15.50 13.84
N LYS A 152 -19.54 15.46 12.50
CA LYS A 152 -20.00 14.31 11.71
C LYS A 152 -19.26 13.02 12.06
N MET A 153 -17.96 13.09 12.34
CA MET A 153 -17.18 11.93 12.82
C MET A 153 -17.65 11.40 14.18
N GLN A 154 -18.28 12.22 15.03
CA GLN A 154 -18.85 11.79 16.31
C GLN A 154 -20.24 11.15 16.14
N GLU A 155 -21.05 11.62 15.19
CA GLU A 155 -22.36 11.01 14.88
C GLU A 155 -22.22 9.60 14.29
N THR A 156 -21.24 9.38 13.40
CA THR A 156 -20.99 8.06 12.78
C THR A 156 -20.45 7.02 13.78
N LYS A 157 -19.84 7.45 14.90
CA LYS A 157 -19.39 6.55 15.99
C LYS A 157 -20.54 5.87 16.77
N GLY A 158 -21.79 6.30 16.59
CA GLY A 158 -22.96 5.72 17.25
C GLY A 158 -23.40 4.35 16.72
N VAL A 159 -22.87 3.90 15.58
CA VAL A 159 -23.23 2.61 14.98
C VAL A 159 -22.05 1.64 15.16
N GLY A 160 -22.24 0.68 16.07
CA GLY A 160 -21.19 -0.22 16.51
C GLY A 160 -20.65 -1.11 15.40
N ASP A 161 -19.46 -0.78 14.89
CA ASP A 161 -18.47 -1.80 14.57
C ASP A 161 -17.05 -1.20 14.68
N SER A 162 -16.21 -1.86 15.46
CA SER A 162 -14.84 -1.42 15.76
C SER A 162 -13.88 -1.76 14.62
N LYS A 163 -14.13 -1.23 13.42
CA LYS A 163 -13.12 -1.11 12.36
C LYS A 163 -12.54 0.30 12.43
N LYS A 164 -11.21 0.38 12.47
CA LYS A 164 -10.47 1.66 12.42
C LYS A 164 -11.02 2.48 11.25
N MET A 165 -11.66 3.60 11.59
CA MET A 165 -12.21 4.55 10.63
C MET A 165 -11.04 5.33 10.03
N ASP A 166 -10.70 4.98 8.80
CA ASP A 166 -9.86 5.78 7.93
C ASP A 166 -10.67 7.00 7.45
N PHE A 167 -9.99 8.07 7.03
CA PHE A 167 -10.58 9.31 6.51
C PHE A 167 -11.53 9.11 5.29
N GLU A 168 -11.69 7.87 4.83
CA GLU A 168 -12.56 7.35 3.78
C GLU A 168 -14.07 7.59 3.95
N THR A 169 -14.54 8.04 5.13
CA THR A 169 -15.98 8.02 5.48
C THR A 169 -16.54 9.32 6.04
N ILE A 170 -15.94 10.48 5.71
CA ILE A 170 -16.62 11.76 5.97
C ILE A 170 -17.47 12.08 4.74
N ASP A 171 -18.77 11.81 4.83
CA ASP A 171 -19.75 12.17 3.81
C ASP A 171 -20.08 13.66 3.95
N LEU A 172 -19.18 14.52 3.47
CA LEU A 172 -19.44 15.95 3.33
C LEU A 172 -20.50 16.13 2.24
N THR A 173 -21.46 17.02 2.50
CA THR A 173 -22.50 17.39 1.54
C THR A 173 -22.26 18.81 1.04
N ARG A 174 -22.82 19.16 -0.11
CA ARG A 174 -22.78 20.53 -0.64
C ARG A 174 -23.24 21.56 0.38
N GLN A 175 -24.24 21.21 1.20
CA GLN A 175 -24.76 22.06 2.27
C GLN A 175 -23.72 22.34 3.37
N ASP A 176 -22.85 21.39 3.70
CA ASP A 176 -21.81 21.58 4.72
C ASP A 176 -20.76 22.61 4.27
N LEU A 177 -20.59 22.74 2.95
CA LEU A 177 -19.58 23.55 2.29
C LEU A 177 -20.12 24.87 1.73
N GLU A 178 -21.37 25.21 2.04
CA GLU A 178 -21.97 26.49 1.66
C GLU A 178 -21.11 27.67 2.14
N GLY A 179 -20.90 28.63 1.25
CA GLY A 179 -20.10 29.83 1.53
C GLY A 179 -18.58 29.63 1.48
N LEU A 180 -18.08 28.47 1.05
CA LEU A 180 -16.64 28.24 0.84
C LEU A 180 -16.17 28.44 -0.61
N ASN A 181 -17.09 28.76 -1.53
CA ASN A 181 -16.71 29.19 -2.87
C ASN A 181 -16.33 30.68 -2.88
N PRO A 182 -15.20 31.06 -3.50
CA PRO A 182 -14.87 32.46 -3.69
C PRO A 182 -15.90 33.14 -4.60
N SER A 183 -16.08 34.45 -4.44
CA SER A 183 -16.79 35.26 -5.43
C SER A 183 -15.95 35.43 -6.71
N ASP A 184 -16.53 35.96 -7.79
CA ASP A 184 -15.83 36.09 -9.09
C ASP A 184 -14.59 37.00 -9.05
N ASP A 185 -14.51 37.91 -8.07
CA ASP A 185 -13.37 38.80 -7.83
C ASP A 185 -12.45 38.30 -6.70
N GLN A 186 -12.61 37.05 -6.27
CA GLN A 186 -11.87 36.44 -5.18
C GLN A 186 -11.07 35.22 -5.61
N ILE A 187 -9.98 34.96 -4.89
CA ILE A 187 -9.09 33.81 -5.10
C ILE A 187 -8.78 33.07 -3.81
N VAL A 188 -8.48 31.79 -3.93
CA VAL A 188 -7.93 30.97 -2.85
C VAL A 188 -6.49 30.58 -3.21
N LEU A 189 -5.56 30.83 -2.29
CA LEU A 189 -4.15 30.54 -2.52
C LEU A 189 -3.75 29.21 -1.88
N GLY A 190 -2.98 28.40 -2.60
CA GLY A 190 -2.23 27.31 -2.00
C GLY A 190 -1.24 27.82 -0.94
N SER A 191 -0.87 26.97 0.02
CA SER A 191 -0.02 27.36 1.16
C SER A 191 1.35 27.91 0.71
N SER A 192 2.00 27.25 -0.26
CA SER A 192 3.28 27.65 -0.85
C SER A 192 3.14 28.86 -1.78
N ALA A 193 2.02 28.97 -2.51
CA ALA A 193 1.72 30.15 -3.33
C ALA A 193 1.57 31.40 -2.45
N ALA A 194 0.79 31.31 -1.37
CA ALA A 194 0.63 32.39 -0.40
C ALA A 194 1.96 32.78 0.25
N ALA A 195 2.77 31.80 0.67
CA ALA A 195 4.09 32.05 1.26
C ALA A 195 5.05 32.74 0.28
N SER A 196 5.02 32.34 -1.00
CA SER A 196 5.86 32.94 -2.05
C SER A 196 5.48 34.38 -2.36
N LEU A 197 4.19 34.71 -2.22
CA LEU A 197 3.66 36.07 -2.42
C LEU A 197 3.72 36.94 -1.16
N GLY A 198 3.94 36.34 0.01
CA GLY A 198 3.79 37.02 1.29
C GLY A 198 2.34 37.45 1.56
N ALA A 199 1.36 36.77 0.95
CA ALA A 199 -0.04 37.16 0.98
C ALA A 199 -0.77 36.59 2.21
N MET A 200 -1.71 37.37 2.73
CA MET A 200 -2.63 37.02 3.80
C MET A 200 -4.09 37.06 3.31
N GLU A 201 -5.01 36.47 4.08
CA GLU A 201 -6.44 36.58 3.80
C GLU A 201 -6.89 38.06 3.85
N GLY A 202 -7.66 38.49 2.85
CA GLY A 202 -8.08 39.87 2.63
C GLY A 202 -7.12 40.74 1.80
N ASP A 203 -5.93 40.25 1.45
CA ASP A 203 -5.00 40.99 0.60
C ASP A 203 -5.52 41.08 -0.85
N LEU A 204 -5.11 42.15 -1.56
CA LEU A 204 -5.40 42.33 -2.97
C LEU A 204 -4.20 41.91 -3.82
N ILE A 205 -4.39 40.93 -4.69
CA ILE A 205 -3.39 40.40 -5.61
C ILE A 205 -3.80 40.74 -7.05
N THR A 206 -2.91 41.39 -7.80
CA THR A 206 -3.11 41.60 -9.22
C THR A 206 -2.59 40.40 -10.01
N LEU A 207 -3.50 39.68 -10.67
CA LEU A 207 -3.21 38.48 -11.45
C LEU A 207 -3.78 38.64 -12.86
N SER A 208 -2.91 38.48 -13.86
CA SER A 208 -3.22 38.67 -15.29
C SER A 208 -3.91 40.01 -15.59
N GLY A 209 -3.57 41.05 -14.82
CA GLY A 209 -4.12 42.41 -14.98
C GLY A 209 -5.45 42.67 -14.26
N GLN A 210 -6.02 41.71 -13.54
CA GLN A 210 -7.19 41.89 -12.68
C GLN A 210 -6.78 41.89 -11.21
N VAL A 211 -7.35 42.81 -10.43
CA VAL A 211 -7.17 42.85 -8.97
C VAL A 211 -8.17 41.89 -8.34
N LEU A 212 -7.68 40.94 -7.55
CA LEU A 212 -8.48 39.90 -6.91
C LEU A 212 -8.19 39.87 -5.40
N GLU A 213 -9.23 39.68 -4.59
CA GLU A 213 -9.09 39.57 -3.13
C GLU A 213 -8.80 38.12 -2.71
N VAL A 214 -7.87 37.94 -1.78
CA VAL A 214 -7.56 36.62 -1.19
C VAL A 214 -8.67 36.23 -0.23
N PHE A 215 -9.60 35.38 -0.67
CA PHE A 215 -10.68 34.83 0.14
C PHE A 215 -10.21 33.83 1.19
N GLY A 216 -9.06 33.19 0.96
CA GLY A 216 -8.51 32.23 1.91
C GLY A 216 -7.21 31.59 1.44
N ILE A 217 -6.52 30.93 2.37
CA ILE A 217 -5.28 30.22 2.11
C ILE A 217 -5.47 28.75 2.50
N LEU A 218 -5.08 27.84 1.63
CA LEU A 218 -5.14 26.40 1.92
C LEU A 218 -4.15 26.02 3.04
N VAL A 219 -4.56 25.06 3.87
CA VAL A 219 -3.68 24.36 4.79
C VAL A 219 -2.73 23.48 3.98
N GLU A 220 -1.45 23.49 4.35
CA GLU A 220 -0.41 22.71 3.67
C GLU A 220 -0.76 21.21 3.66
N SER A 221 -0.92 20.66 2.45
CA SER A 221 -1.23 19.25 2.21
C SER A 221 -0.02 18.47 1.72
N GLY A 222 1.05 19.15 1.28
CA GLY A 222 2.20 18.54 0.61
C GLY A 222 1.94 18.16 -0.85
N SER A 223 0.84 18.64 -1.43
CA SER A 223 0.39 18.29 -2.78
C SER A 223 0.59 19.45 -3.76
N VAL A 224 0.31 19.22 -5.05
CA VAL A 224 0.53 20.24 -6.10
C VAL A 224 -0.35 21.48 -5.92
N GLU A 225 -1.49 21.32 -5.25
CA GLU A 225 -2.44 22.37 -4.88
C GLU A 225 -1.81 23.46 -3.99
N ASP A 226 -0.77 23.13 -3.23
CA ASP A 226 -0.05 24.11 -2.39
C ASP A 226 0.61 25.22 -3.22
N GLN A 227 0.91 24.98 -4.48
CA GLN A 227 1.59 25.92 -5.39
C GLN A 227 0.63 26.61 -6.36
N GLN A 228 -0.69 26.38 -6.23
CA GLN A 228 -1.70 26.82 -7.18
C GLN A 228 -2.54 27.99 -6.64
N VAL A 229 -3.19 28.70 -7.55
CA VAL A 229 -4.23 29.69 -7.23
C VAL A 229 -5.55 29.22 -7.77
N PHE A 230 -6.53 29.09 -6.88
CA PHE A 230 -7.88 28.67 -7.20
C PHE A 230 -8.81 29.87 -7.33
N MET A 231 -9.75 29.78 -8.25
CA MET A 231 -10.80 30.77 -8.50
C MET A 231 -11.99 30.11 -9.17
N ASN A 232 -13.10 30.84 -9.29
CA ASN A 232 -14.26 30.34 -10.03
C ASN A 232 -13.89 30.08 -11.50
N LEU A 233 -14.45 29.00 -12.06
CA LEU A 233 -14.21 28.61 -13.45
C LEU A 233 -14.47 29.75 -14.46
N PRO A 234 -15.58 30.53 -14.37
CA PRO A 234 -15.80 31.68 -15.25
C PRO A 234 -14.72 32.76 -15.14
N THR A 235 -14.22 33.03 -13.94
CA THR A 235 -13.13 33.99 -13.70
C THR A 235 -11.85 33.54 -14.39
N ALA A 236 -11.48 32.26 -14.25
CA ALA A 236 -10.31 31.71 -14.92
C ALA A 236 -10.45 31.74 -16.45
N GLN A 237 -11.61 31.38 -16.99
CA GLN A 237 -11.90 31.41 -18.43
C GLN A 237 -11.75 32.83 -19.00
N LYS A 238 -12.23 33.84 -18.27
CA LYS A 238 -12.08 35.25 -18.62
C LYS A 238 -10.61 35.69 -18.56
N LEU A 239 -9.89 35.39 -17.48
CA LEU A 239 -8.49 35.80 -17.29
C LEU A 239 -7.52 35.13 -18.26
N LEU A 240 -7.80 33.89 -18.67
CA LEU A 240 -7.01 33.13 -19.62
C LEU A 240 -7.41 33.38 -21.07
N ASN A 241 -8.50 34.12 -21.31
CA ASN A 241 -9.10 34.33 -22.63
C ASN A 241 -9.44 32.99 -23.33
N ARG A 242 -10.02 32.06 -22.56
CA ARG A 242 -10.39 30.70 -22.96
C ARG A 242 -11.87 30.46 -22.58
N PRO A 243 -12.82 31.13 -23.26
CA PRO A 243 -14.24 31.03 -22.92
C PRO A 243 -14.74 29.61 -23.17
N ASP A 244 -15.61 29.11 -22.28
CA ASP A 244 -16.21 27.78 -22.34
C ASP A 244 -15.22 26.60 -22.27
N GLU A 245 -13.92 26.86 -22.14
CA GLU A 245 -12.91 25.80 -22.16
C GLU A 245 -12.66 25.20 -20.78
N ILE A 246 -12.43 23.89 -20.76
CA ILE A 246 -12.02 23.07 -19.63
C ILE A 246 -10.76 22.29 -20.05
N THR A 247 -9.86 22.02 -19.11
CA THR A 247 -8.64 21.22 -19.37
C THR A 247 -8.73 19.80 -18.84
N VAL A 248 -9.47 19.60 -17.75
CA VAL A 248 -9.60 18.30 -17.10
C VAL A 248 -10.93 18.25 -16.36
N ILE A 249 -11.54 17.07 -16.30
CA ILE A 249 -12.69 16.79 -15.45
C ILE A 249 -12.24 15.72 -14.46
N GLU A 250 -12.30 16.06 -13.18
CA GLU A 250 -12.07 15.10 -12.10
C GLU A 250 -13.42 14.70 -11.51
N MET A 251 -13.60 13.41 -11.20
CA MET A 251 -14.85 12.95 -10.60
C MET A 251 -14.65 11.82 -9.61
N SER A 252 -15.64 11.69 -8.71
CA SER A 252 -15.77 10.60 -7.76
C SER A 252 -16.98 9.75 -8.12
N VAL A 253 -16.72 8.47 -8.40
CA VAL A 253 -17.69 7.46 -8.80
C VAL A 253 -17.96 6.47 -7.66
N ASP A 254 -19.23 6.19 -7.38
CA ASP A 254 -19.67 5.12 -6.51
C ASP A 254 -19.74 3.78 -7.25
N TYR A 255 -18.70 2.96 -7.06
CA TYR A 255 -18.61 1.63 -7.66
C TYR A 255 -19.57 0.61 -7.05
N LEU A 256 -20.25 0.91 -5.94
CA LEU A 256 -21.29 0.03 -5.39
C LEU A 256 -22.64 0.23 -6.10
N ALA A 257 -22.82 1.37 -6.75
CA ALA A 257 -24.06 1.71 -7.45
C ALA A 257 -24.17 1.05 -8.84
N GLY A 258 -23.08 0.56 -9.41
CA GLY A 258 -23.07 -0.08 -10.74
C GLY A 258 -21.69 -0.56 -11.20
N SER A 259 -21.58 -0.92 -12.48
CA SER A 259 -20.32 -1.42 -13.06
C SER A 259 -19.41 -0.27 -13.49
N GLU A 260 -18.19 -0.20 -12.93
CA GLU A 260 -17.16 0.77 -13.33
C GLU A 260 -16.85 0.70 -14.83
N GLU A 261 -16.65 -0.50 -15.37
CA GLU A 261 -16.32 -0.70 -16.78
C GLU A 261 -17.44 -0.21 -17.70
N ALA A 262 -18.70 -0.38 -17.29
CA ALA A 262 -19.84 0.10 -18.08
C ALA A 262 -19.90 1.63 -18.10
N LEU A 263 -19.68 2.29 -16.95
CA LEU A 263 -19.65 3.74 -16.87
C LEU A 263 -18.51 4.33 -17.70
N LEU A 264 -17.30 3.76 -17.59
CA LEU A 264 -16.14 4.25 -18.34
C LEU A 264 -16.36 4.13 -19.85
N LEU A 265 -16.92 3.00 -20.31
CA LEU A 265 -17.26 2.79 -21.71
C LEU A 265 -18.33 3.78 -22.19
N GLU A 266 -19.34 4.04 -21.36
CA GLU A 266 -20.42 4.98 -21.67
C GLU A 266 -19.91 6.42 -21.80
N ILE A 267 -18.98 6.84 -20.94
CA ILE A 267 -18.32 8.15 -21.04
C ILE A 267 -17.45 8.20 -22.30
N ASP A 268 -16.67 7.16 -22.60
CA ASP A 268 -15.81 7.07 -23.78
C ASP A 268 -16.61 7.13 -25.09
N GLU A 269 -17.75 6.44 -25.16
CA GLU A 269 -18.66 6.50 -26.31
C GLU A 269 -19.33 7.89 -26.47
N ALA A 270 -19.67 8.54 -25.34
CA ALA A 270 -20.29 9.85 -25.35
C ALA A 270 -19.30 10.98 -25.68
N LEU A 271 -18.03 10.83 -25.31
CA LEU A 271 -16.97 11.81 -25.46
C LEU A 271 -15.74 11.20 -26.19
N PRO A 272 -15.87 10.87 -27.50
CA PRO A 272 -14.84 10.12 -28.24
C PRO A 272 -13.54 10.90 -28.50
N HIS A 273 -13.49 12.18 -28.15
CA HIS A 273 -12.32 13.06 -28.29
C HIS A 273 -11.54 13.21 -26.98
N THR A 274 -11.84 12.35 -26.01
CA THR A 274 -11.30 12.41 -24.65
C THR A 274 -10.65 11.09 -24.28
N GLN A 275 -9.75 11.15 -23.30
CA GLN A 275 -9.17 9.99 -22.67
C GLN A 275 -9.71 9.88 -21.25
N VAL A 276 -10.52 8.84 -21.01
CA VAL A 276 -11.09 8.55 -19.71
C VAL A 276 -10.15 7.61 -18.95
N THR A 277 -9.56 8.10 -17.86
CA THR A 277 -8.60 7.34 -17.04
C THR A 277 -9.17 7.08 -15.66
N SER A 278 -9.27 5.80 -15.27
CA SER A 278 -9.55 5.42 -13.88
C SER A 278 -8.24 5.37 -13.08
N LEU A 279 -8.14 6.20 -12.02
CA LEU A 279 -7.00 6.19 -11.10
C LEU A 279 -6.94 4.88 -10.30
N ARG A 280 -8.08 4.20 -10.14
CA ARG A 280 -8.16 2.85 -9.59
C ARG A 280 -7.49 1.82 -10.50
N GLN A 281 -7.67 1.90 -11.82
CA GLN A 281 -7.05 0.95 -12.75
C GLN A 281 -5.52 1.10 -12.79
N GLU A 282 -5.00 2.32 -12.70
CA GLU A 282 -3.55 2.55 -12.68
C GLU A 282 -2.92 2.08 -11.35
N THR A 283 -3.62 2.27 -10.22
CA THR A 283 -3.20 1.70 -8.92
C THR A 283 -3.33 0.16 -8.89
N LEU A 284 -4.32 -0.43 -9.56
CA LEU A 284 -4.43 -1.89 -9.76
C LEU A 284 -3.31 -2.45 -10.66
N ARG A 285 -2.84 -1.70 -11.67
CA ARG A 285 -1.67 -2.09 -12.47
C ARG A 285 -0.38 -2.06 -11.64
N ARG A 286 -0.23 -1.09 -10.72
CA ARG A 286 0.84 -1.11 -9.72
C ARG A 286 0.69 -2.30 -8.76
N ASP A 287 -0.53 -2.67 -8.37
CA ASP A 287 -0.81 -3.86 -7.57
C ASP A 287 -0.38 -5.16 -8.28
N GLU A 288 -0.51 -5.27 -9.60
CA GLU A 288 0.01 -6.43 -10.33
C GLU A 288 1.53 -6.57 -10.23
N MET A 289 2.28 -5.47 -10.38
CA MET A 289 3.74 -5.48 -10.29
C MET A 289 4.19 -5.87 -8.88
N LEU A 290 3.54 -5.32 -7.87
CA LEU A 290 3.79 -5.66 -6.47
C LEU A 290 3.42 -7.11 -6.18
N THR A 291 2.25 -7.56 -6.61
CA THR A 291 1.83 -8.96 -6.48
C THR A 291 2.79 -9.93 -7.17
N ARG A 292 3.46 -9.53 -8.27
CA ARG A 292 4.53 -10.31 -8.90
C ARG A 292 5.80 -10.35 -8.04
N LEU A 293 6.24 -9.22 -7.49
CA LEU A 293 7.38 -9.17 -6.55
C LEU A 293 7.11 -9.99 -5.28
N VAL A 294 5.87 -9.96 -4.80
CA VAL A 294 5.39 -10.74 -3.68
C VAL A 294 5.42 -12.24 -3.97
N ARG A 295 4.86 -12.67 -5.11
CA ARG A 295 4.91 -14.08 -5.54
C ARG A 295 6.35 -14.55 -5.71
N PHE A 296 7.22 -13.69 -6.23
CA PHE A 296 8.65 -13.96 -6.33
C PHE A 296 9.28 -14.13 -4.93
N GLY A 297 9.02 -13.20 -4.00
CA GLY A 297 9.52 -13.26 -2.62
C GLY A 297 9.04 -14.49 -1.86
N MET A 298 7.78 -14.90 -2.03
CA MET A 298 7.23 -16.13 -1.46
C MET A 298 7.89 -17.39 -2.07
N THR A 299 8.16 -17.38 -3.37
CA THR A 299 8.87 -18.49 -4.05
C THR A 299 10.29 -18.63 -3.51
N VAL A 300 11.02 -17.51 -3.37
CA VAL A 300 12.37 -17.51 -2.76
C VAL A 300 12.31 -18.00 -1.31
N SER A 301 11.32 -17.54 -0.54
CA SER A 301 11.16 -17.95 0.86
C SER A 301 10.88 -19.46 1.01
N LEU A 302 10.08 -20.02 0.10
CA LEU A 302 9.85 -21.47 0.02
C LEU A 302 11.15 -22.23 -0.26
N LEU A 303 11.99 -21.74 -1.18
CA LEU A 303 13.30 -22.33 -1.46
C LEU A 303 14.21 -22.29 -0.24
N VAL A 304 14.27 -21.16 0.49
CA VAL A 304 15.06 -21.04 1.73
C VAL A 304 14.56 -22.01 2.79
N LEU A 305 13.25 -22.19 2.95
CA LEU A 305 12.69 -23.20 3.84
C LEU A 305 13.10 -24.63 3.44
N LEU A 306 13.05 -24.97 2.15
CA LEU A 306 13.45 -26.30 1.67
C LEU A 306 14.94 -26.56 1.93
N VAL A 307 15.80 -25.56 1.71
CA VAL A 307 17.22 -25.65 2.08
C VAL A 307 17.37 -25.83 3.59
N GLY A 308 16.64 -25.06 4.40
CA GLY A 308 16.62 -25.20 5.85
C GLY A 308 16.19 -26.61 6.30
N MET A 309 15.15 -27.17 5.68
CA MET A 309 14.66 -28.53 5.91
C MET A 309 15.76 -29.57 5.65
N LEU A 310 16.48 -29.45 4.53
CA LEU A 310 17.60 -30.34 4.18
C LEU A 310 18.75 -30.22 5.19
N VAL A 311 19.11 -28.99 5.58
CA VAL A 311 20.16 -28.74 6.59
C VAL A 311 19.80 -29.40 7.93
N VAL A 312 18.55 -29.25 8.38
CA VAL A 312 18.05 -29.90 9.62
C VAL A 312 18.11 -31.43 9.49
N GLY A 313 17.67 -31.99 8.36
CA GLY A 313 17.68 -33.43 8.15
C GLY A 313 19.10 -34.03 8.10
N LEU A 314 20.03 -33.36 7.43
CA LEU A 314 21.43 -33.79 7.33
C LEU A 314 22.14 -33.71 8.69
N THR A 315 21.94 -32.63 9.42
CA THR A 315 22.53 -32.45 10.76
C THR A 315 21.96 -33.44 11.77
N MET A 316 20.66 -33.73 11.73
CA MET A 316 20.04 -34.76 12.55
C MET A 316 20.53 -36.16 12.19
N SER A 317 20.69 -36.46 10.90
CA SER A 317 21.26 -37.73 10.45
C SER A 317 22.69 -37.92 10.97
N ALA A 318 23.51 -36.86 10.94
CA ALA A 318 24.84 -36.88 11.53
C ALA A 318 24.80 -37.07 13.05
N SER A 319 23.86 -36.41 13.74
CA SER A 319 23.64 -36.57 15.19
C SER A 319 23.30 -38.01 15.58
N VAL A 320 22.44 -38.68 14.79
CA VAL A 320 22.08 -40.09 14.98
C VAL A 320 23.30 -40.99 14.86
N ARG A 321 24.12 -40.80 13.81
CA ARG A 321 25.34 -41.61 13.59
C ARG A 321 26.35 -41.46 14.73
N GLU A 322 26.52 -40.25 15.24
CA GLU A 322 27.39 -39.98 16.39
C GLU A 322 26.89 -40.58 17.71
N ARG A 323 25.59 -40.90 17.82
CA ARG A 323 24.98 -41.49 19.02
C ARG A 323 24.50 -42.93 18.82
N THR A 324 25.02 -43.62 17.80
CA THR A 324 24.65 -45.01 17.48
C THR A 324 24.82 -45.94 18.70
N ARG A 325 25.89 -45.77 19.49
CA ARG A 325 26.14 -46.56 20.71
C ARG A 325 25.05 -46.36 21.77
N GLU A 326 24.63 -45.11 22.01
CA GLU A 326 23.57 -44.81 22.99
C GLU A 326 22.23 -45.43 22.56
N ILE A 327 21.91 -45.33 21.26
CA ILE A 327 20.70 -45.94 20.68
C ILE A 327 20.77 -47.47 20.79
N GLY A 328 21.93 -48.07 20.54
CA GLY A 328 22.18 -49.51 20.69
C GLY A 328 21.93 -50.00 22.12
N VAL A 329 22.39 -49.25 23.13
CA VAL A 329 22.12 -49.56 24.55
C VAL A 329 20.63 -49.50 24.86
N PHE A 330 19.91 -48.46 24.41
CA PHE A 330 18.45 -48.40 24.61
C PHE A 330 17.74 -49.58 23.95
N ARG A 331 18.17 -49.98 22.75
CA ARG A 331 17.62 -51.14 22.02
C ARG A 331 17.92 -52.46 22.75
N ALA A 332 19.11 -52.62 23.34
CA ALA A 332 19.47 -53.79 24.14
C ALA A 332 18.68 -53.88 25.47
N LEU A 333 18.31 -52.73 26.05
CA LEU A 333 17.42 -52.64 27.22
C LEU A 333 15.93 -52.88 26.89
N GLY A 334 15.60 -53.21 25.63
CA GLY A 334 14.25 -53.57 25.21
C GLY A 334 13.40 -52.43 24.66
N PHE A 335 13.97 -51.25 24.34
CA PHE A 335 13.20 -50.18 23.70
C PHE A 335 12.75 -50.57 22.29
N ARG A 336 11.45 -50.39 22.01
CA ARG A 336 10.85 -50.61 20.69
C ARG A 336 11.38 -49.58 19.69
N LYS A 337 11.43 -49.95 18.40
CA LYS A 337 11.81 -49.06 17.28
C LYS A 337 11.01 -47.76 17.27
N SER A 338 9.73 -47.82 17.63
CA SER A 338 8.84 -46.66 17.75
C SER A 338 9.22 -45.70 18.89
N HIS A 339 9.82 -46.18 19.99
CA HIS A 339 10.28 -45.31 21.08
C HIS A 339 11.49 -44.49 20.64
N ILE A 340 12.43 -45.10 19.91
CA ILE A 340 13.59 -44.41 19.36
C ILE A 340 13.15 -43.37 18.31
N ALA A 341 12.26 -43.76 17.39
CA ALA A 341 11.72 -42.83 16.39
C ALA A 341 11.02 -41.64 17.06
N LYS A 342 10.14 -41.88 18.05
CA LYS A 342 9.46 -40.80 18.80
C LYS A 342 10.42 -39.87 19.51
N MET A 343 11.53 -40.38 20.07
CA MET A 343 12.53 -39.55 20.72
C MET A 343 13.17 -38.56 19.73
N ILE A 344 13.55 -39.02 18.53
CA ILE A 344 14.14 -38.17 17.49
C ILE A 344 13.13 -37.19 16.91
N LEU A 345 11.89 -37.63 16.67
CA LEU A 345 10.81 -36.74 16.21
C LEU A 345 10.51 -35.63 17.23
N LEU A 346 10.51 -35.95 18.54
CA LEU A 346 10.34 -34.95 19.58
C LEU A 346 11.50 -33.93 19.61
N GLU A 347 12.73 -34.36 19.35
CA GLU A 347 13.87 -33.44 19.21
C GLU A 347 13.65 -32.45 18.05
N GLY A 348 13.17 -32.96 16.91
CA GLY A 348 12.75 -32.13 15.77
C GLY A 348 11.63 -31.14 16.12
N VAL A 349 10.60 -31.59 16.86
CA VAL A 349 9.49 -30.72 17.31
C VAL A 349 9.97 -29.59 18.22
N PHE A 350 10.86 -29.86 19.18
CA PHE A 350 11.39 -28.81 20.05
C PHE A 350 12.18 -27.75 19.28
N ILE A 351 12.97 -28.18 18.30
CA ILE A 351 13.73 -27.30 17.43
C ILE A 351 12.79 -26.47 16.57
N SER A 352 11.72 -27.08 16.05
CA SER A 352 10.70 -26.39 15.28
C SER A 352 9.97 -25.32 16.05
N LEU A 353 9.54 -25.61 17.27
CA LEU A 353 8.86 -24.64 18.11
C LEU A 353 9.77 -23.44 18.41
N ALA A 354 11.03 -23.71 18.76
CA ALA A 354 12.01 -22.66 19.04
C ALA A 354 12.35 -21.84 17.79
N GLY A 355 12.62 -22.51 16.66
CA GLY A 355 12.95 -21.87 15.39
C GLY A 355 11.76 -21.10 14.79
N GLY A 356 10.54 -21.60 14.95
CA GLY A 356 9.32 -20.91 14.53
C GLY A 356 9.04 -19.65 15.34
N PHE A 357 9.13 -19.74 16.66
CA PHE A 357 8.96 -18.59 17.54
C PHE A 357 10.03 -17.51 17.31
N LEU A 358 11.31 -17.91 17.27
CA LEU A 358 12.41 -16.98 17.02
C LEU A 358 12.38 -16.42 15.59
N GLY A 359 12.02 -17.25 14.61
CA GLY A 359 11.86 -16.83 13.22
C GLY A 359 10.75 -15.79 13.07
N TYR A 360 9.61 -15.99 13.73
CA TYR A 360 8.55 -14.98 13.80
C TYR A 360 9.05 -13.67 14.41
N LEU A 361 9.71 -13.72 15.56
CA LEU A 361 10.18 -12.52 16.26
C LEU A 361 11.18 -11.73 15.41
N VAL A 362 12.15 -12.43 14.80
CA VAL A 362 13.13 -11.81 13.89
C VAL A 362 12.45 -11.29 12.62
N GLY A 363 11.55 -12.05 12.01
CA GLY A 363 10.83 -11.65 10.81
C GLY A 363 9.95 -10.41 11.01
N MET A 364 9.28 -10.31 12.16
CA MET A 364 8.50 -9.12 12.54
C MET A 364 9.40 -7.90 12.77
N LEU A 365 10.56 -8.08 13.41
CA LEU A 365 11.54 -7.00 13.58
C LEU A 365 12.09 -6.52 12.23
N ILE A 366 12.40 -7.44 11.31
CA ILE A 366 12.85 -7.07 9.97
C ILE A 366 11.74 -6.37 9.19
N ALA A 367 10.49 -6.83 9.25
CA ALA A 367 9.36 -6.16 8.60
C ALA A 367 9.16 -4.74 9.14
N GLY A 368 9.27 -4.57 10.45
CA GLY A 368 9.05 -3.30 11.13
C GLY A 368 10.16 -2.28 10.95
N TYR A 369 11.42 -2.68 11.16
CA TYR A 369 12.58 -1.78 11.13
C TYR A 369 13.28 -1.77 9.76
N GLY A 370 13.09 -2.80 8.95
CA GLY A 370 13.64 -2.85 7.59
C GLY A 370 12.95 -1.86 6.65
N GLY A 371 11.65 -1.61 6.82
CA GLY A 371 10.90 -0.63 6.03
C GLY A 371 11.51 0.78 6.06
N PRO A 372 11.70 1.38 7.24
CA PRO A 372 12.34 2.69 7.37
C PRO A 372 13.78 2.72 6.84
N PHE A 373 14.54 1.63 7.05
CA PHE A 373 15.95 1.56 6.67
C PHE A 373 16.18 1.39 5.16
N PHE A 374 15.36 0.57 4.48
CA PHE A 374 15.52 0.27 3.05
C PHE A 374 14.66 1.15 2.14
N ALA A 375 13.50 1.61 2.61
CA ALA A 375 12.50 2.28 1.77
C ALA A 375 12.06 3.65 2.28
N GLY A 376 12.56 4.13 3.43
CA GLY A 376 12.14 5.42 4.01
C GLY A 376 10.67 5.47 4.46
N MET A 377 9.98 4.32 4.47
CA MET A 377 8.58 4.21 4.87
C MET A 377 8.47 3.88 6.35
N ASN A 378 7.75 4.70 7.12
CA ASN A 378 7.47 4.46 8.54
C ASN A 378 6.35 3.42 8.70
N ILE A 379 6.69 2.16 8.45
CA ILE A 379 5.77 1.04 8.63
C ILE A 379 5.62 0.74 10.13
N ALA A 380 4.43 0.96 10.69
CA ALA A 380 4.15 0.61 12.07
C ALA A 380 4.13 -0.93 12.24
N VAL A 381 4.85 -1.44 13.24
CA VAL A 381 4.87 -2.87 13.55
C VAL A 381 3.55 -3.29 14.17
N VAL A 382 2.67 -3.90 13.37
CA VAL A 382 1.43 -4.50 13.90
C VAL A 382 1.72 -5.94 14.31
N TRP A 383 1.78 -6.19 15.63
CA TRP A 383 1.93 -7.53 16.17
C TRP A 383 0.66 -8.36 15.90
N ARG A 384 0.69 -9.18 14.86
CA ARG A 384 -0.43 -10.08 14.55
C ARG A 384 -0.17 -11.49 15.07
N GLY A 385 -1.13 -12.03 15.83
CA GLY A 385 -1.05 -13.37 16.42
C GLY A 385 -1.33 -14.51 15.42
N ASP A 386 -2.01 -14.22 14.31
CA ASP A 386 -2.26 -15.18 13.23
C ASP A 386 -0.96 -15.63 12.53
N LEU A 387 -0.03 -14.70 12.28
CA LEU A 387 1.28 -15.00 11.71
C LEU A 387 2.17 -15.81 12.65
N LEU A 388 2.03 -15.62 13.96
CA LEU A 388 2.68 -16.48 14.95
C LEU A 388 2.16 -17.92 14.84
N LEU A 389 0.85 -18.10 14.70
CA LEU A 389 0.27 -19.43 14.55
C LEU A 389 0.72 -20.10 13.25
N ILE A 390 0.68 -19.38 12.12
CA ILE A 390 1.12 -19.89 10.81
C ILE A 390 2.60 -20.26 10.84
N SER A 391 3.46 -19.39 11.38
CA SER A 391 4.91 -19.65 11.46
C SER A 391 5.22 -20.88 12.31
N ILE A 392 4.54 -21.07 13.44
CA ILE A 392 4.68 -22.28 14.27
C ILE A 392 4.22 -23.53 13.51
N ILE A 393 3.07 -23.50 12.83
CA ILE A 393 2.56 -24.63 12.05
C ILE A 393 3.55 -25.01 10.95
N VAL A 394 4.03 -24.04 10.17
CA VAL A 394 5.01 -24.26 9.11
C VAL A 394 6.32 -24.82 9.68
N ALA A 395 6.80 -24.27 10.80
CA ALA A 395 7.99 -24.79 11.48
C ALA A 395 7.85 -26.25 11.87
N LEU A 396 6.70 -26.61 12.44
CA LEU A 396 6.39 -27.97 12.88
C LEU A 396 6.36 -28.94 11.70
N VAL A 397 5.69 -28.56 10.61
CA VAL A 397 5.65 -29.38 9.38
C VAL A 397 7.07 -29.63 8.87
N ILE A 398 7.90 -28.58 8.75
CA ILE A 398 9.28 -28.69 8.27
C ILE A 398 10.15 -29.53 9.22
N GLY A 399 10.05 -29.34 10.53
CA GLY A 399 10.84 -30.14 11.48
C GLY A 399 10.43 -31.59 11.55
N ILE A 400 9.14 -31.90 11.45
CA ILE A 400 8.67 -33.28 11.37
C ILE A 400 9.22 -33.89 10.08
N LEU A 401 9.00 -33.27 8.92
CA LEU A 401 9.45 -33.80 7.64
C LEU A 401 10.97 -33.99 7.58
N SER A 402 11.75 -33.04 8.10
CA SER A 402 13.22 -33.13 8.16
C SER A 402 13.72 -34.24 9.11
N SER A 403 12.97 -34.54 10.18
CA SER A 403 13.35 -35.55 11.17
C SER A 403 12.83 -36.97 10.87
N LEU A 404 11.91 -37.14 9.91
CA LEU A 404 11.39 -38.45 9.49
C LEU A 404 12.49 -39.42 9.05
N TYR A 405 13.38 -38.97 8.16
CA TYR A 405 14.47 -39.81 7.65
C TYR A 405 15.51 -40.17 8.72
N PRO A 406 16.04 -39.23 9.52
CA PRO A 406 16.88 -39.54 10.68
C PRO A 406 16.22 -40.48 11.70
N ALA A 407 14.94 -40.25 12.01
CA ALA A 407 14.19 -41.08 12.96
C ALA A 407 14.04 -42.52 12.45
N TYR A 408 13.79 -42.68 11.15
CA TYR A 408 13.74 -43.98 10.51
C TYR A 408 15.10 -44.70 10.53
N GLN A 409 16.19 -44.00 10.20
CA GLN A 409 17.54 -44.55 10.31
C GLN A 409 17.83 -45.01 11.74
N ALA A 410 17.59 -44.16 12.74
CA ALA A 410 17.81 -44.47 14.15
C ALA A 410 17.03 -45.70 14.63
N ALA A 411 15.77 -45.82 14.20
CA ALA A 411 14.89 -46.92 14.58
C ALA A 411 15.30 -48.27 13.97
N LYS A 412 16.04 -48.26 12.84
CA LYS A 412 16.48 -49.47 12.14
C LYS A 412 17.84 -50.01 12.63
N LEU A 413 18.57 -49.29 13.47
CA LEU A 413 19.85 -49.74 14.00
C LEU A 413 19.74 -51.08 14.75
N ASP A 414 20.60 -52.01 14.38
CA ASP A 414 20.74 -53.32 15.02
C ASP A 414 21.55 -53.16 16.33
N PRO A 415 21.03 -53.61 17.49
CA PRO A 415 21.77 -53.57 18.75
C PRO A 415 23.14 -54.23 18.69
N VAL A 416 23.29 -55.33 17.94
CA VAL A 416 24.54 -56.08 17.82
C VAL A 416 25.55 -55.26 17.02
N GLU A 417 25.13 -54.65 15.91
CA GLU A 417 26.00 -53.82 15.08
C GLU A 417 26.39 -52.52 15.79
N ALA A 418 25.46 -51.90 16.51
CA ALA A 418 25.70 -50.68 17.28
C ALA A 418 26.71 -50.86 18.43
N LEU A 419 26.87 -52.09 18.94
CA LEU A 419 27.81 -52.44 20.01
C LEU A 419 29.10 -53.11 19.49
N ARG A 420 29.20 -53.41 18.20
CA ARG A 420 30.37 -54.12 17.61
C ARG A 420 31.58 -53.21 17.35
N PHE A 421 31.38 -51.89 17.27
CA PHE A 421 32.47 -50.90 17.09
C PHE A 421 33.19 -50.56 18.41
N ILE A 422 33.46 -51.56 19.26
CA ILE A 422 34.24 -51.44 20.50
C ILE A 422 35.72 -51.63 20.21
#